data_AF-A0A8C3TNV9-F1
#
_entry.id   AF-A0A8C3TNV9-F1
#
_cell.length_a   1.000
_cell.length_b   1.000
_cell.length_c   1.000
_cell.angle_alpha   90.00
_cell.angle_beta   90.00
_cell.angle_gamma   90.00
#
_symmetry.space_group_name_H-M   'P 1'
#
loop_
_entity.id
_entity.type
_entity.pdbx_description
1 polymer ?
#
loop_
_entity_poly.entity_id
_entity_poly.type
_entity_poly.pdbx_seq_one_letter_code
_entity_poly.pdbx_strand_id
1 'polypeptide(L)'
;MLQKGLTEKDALLQKYEREQRESNDCHLELQNKQKELLKKLECVEKNHQEEQVRTKSLVKELEEQTKKYSLLADEHSSCGGVLASSREELKVKEQKYLDMENIIGDLQKKMQEKEAVSQSLEQKIKELENNIVKKNEVHKIEMEDMSLRYEEKLKCLQEQLGERNDSLKVFEEGAEEKARSVLELQKSLGDMQKQQKDLQTKLEETEGEKQKLCKQVNNLQKDIRALRKEHQQELDIVKKESLEEMEQKIRCEQEDIELKHNSTLKQLIREFNTQLAQKERELETAVKETISKAQEVENELIENHHIETTQLHKKIAEKDDDLKRTVKKYEEILESREEEMTAKVHELQAQLEDLQKEYKQRIAEEEHCNSEKVTIAELKAQLAQKTTLVNDSKLKEQELKEQIHVLEDQLKHYEKNMYVTSVGTPYRDGNVHHTDVSLFEEPTEFEYLRKVLFEYMMGRETKTMAKVITTVLKFPADQTQKILEREDARPMVSYVSKSSLCKRIRFQE
;
A
#
# COMPACT_ATOMS: atom_id res chain seq x y z
N MET A 1 101.88 5.14 31.78
CA MET A 1 101.13 6.13 30.99
C MET A 1 100.08 5.48 30.11
N LEU A 2 100.40 4.94 28.91
CA LEU A 2 99.38 4.54 27.91
C LEU A 2 98.23 3.68 28.43
N GLN A 3 98.52 2.62 29.22
CA GLN A 3 97.50 1.67 29.69
C GLN A 3 96.35 2.34 30.47
N LYS A 4 96.62 3.43 31.19
CA LYS A 4 95.59 4.16 31.96
C LYS A 4 94.65 4.97 31.06
N GLY A 5 95.21 5.63 30.04
CA GLY A 5 94.41 6.39 29.06
C GLY A 5 93.58 5.49 28.13
N LEU A 6 93.96 4.22 27.98
CA LEU A 6 93.14 3.18 27.35
C LEU A 6 91.93 2.86 28.24
N THR A 7 92.14 2.49 29.52
CA THR A 7 91.03 2.21 30.45
C THR A 7 90.10 3.41 30.68
N GLU A 8 90.61 4.64 30.63
CA GLU A 8 89.80 5.87 30.71
C GLU A 8 88.97 6.10 29.44
N LYS A 9 89.46 5.70 28.24
CA LYS A 9 88.67 5.69 27.00
C LYS A 9 87.62 4.58 26.97
N ASP A 10 87.96 3.38 27.40
CA ASP A 10 87.01 2.25 27.43
C ASP A 10 85.83 2.53 28.38
N ALA A 11 86.10 3.17 29.53
CA ALA A 11 85.08 3.63 30.45
C ALA A 11 84.17 4.73 29.85
N LEU A 12 84.72 5.65 29.05
CA LEU A 12 83.93 6.65 28.32
C LEU A 12 83.09 6.00 27.19
N LEU A 13 83.64 4.99 26.50
CA LEU A 13 82.92 4.24 25.47
C LEU A 13 81.72 3.48 26.07
N GLN A 14 81.93 2.73 27.16
CA GLN A 14 80.86 2.05 27.88
C GLN A 14 79.80 3.00 28.46
N LYS A 15 80.18 4.23 28.83
CA LYS A 15 79.22 5.27 29.24
C LYS A 15 78.38 5.72 28.05
N TYR A 16 79.01 6.02 26.91
CA TYR A 16 78.32 6.42 25.69
C TYR A 16 77.40 5.31 25.14
N GLU A 17 77.85 4.06 25.11
CA GLU A 17 77.03 2.90 24.71
C GLU A 17 75.80 2.71 25.60
N ARG A 18 75.92 3.05 26.89
CA ARG A 18 74.82 2.99 27.86
C ARG A 18 73.84 4.14 27.64
N GLU A 19 74.34 5.37 27.54
CA GLU A 19 73.52 6.57 27.25
C GLU A 19 72.80 6.44 25.90
N GLN A 20 73.44 5.84 24.89
CA GLN A 20 72.82 5.53 23.60
C GLN A 20 71.76 4.43 23.69
N ARG A 21 71.96 3.41 24.53
CA ARG A 21 70.96 2.36 24.77
C ARG A 21 69.75 2.91 25.52
N GLU A 22 69.96 3.64 26.61
CA GLU A 22 68.92 4.33 27.37
C GLU A 22 68.13 5.30 26.48
N SER A 23 68.81 6.06 25.59
CA SER A 23 68.14 6.92 24.60
C SER A 23 67.30 6.13 23.58
N ASN A 24 67.76 4.96 23.13
CA ASN A 24 67.00 4.11 22.21
C ASN A 24 65.79 3.46 22.90
N ASP A 25 65.95 3.01 24.14
CA ASP A 25 64.88 2.41 24.95
C ASP A 25 63.80 3.46 25.26
N CYS A 26 64.18 4.69 25.63
CA CYS A 26 63.25 5.82 25.77
C CYS A 26 62.56 6.19 24.44
N HIS A 27 63.26 6.15 23.30
CA HIS A 27 62.63 6.38 21.99
C HIS A 27 61.60 5.30 21.66
N LEU A 28 61.92 4.02 21.93
CA LEU A 28 61.02 2.90 21.72
C LEU A 28 59.80 2.97 22.66
N GLU A 29 59.98 3.38 23.91
CA GLU A 29 58.88 3.61 24.84
C GLU A 29 57.95 4.75 24.37
N LEU A 30 58.52 5.86 23.89
CA LEU A 30 57.76 6.96 23.28
C LEU A 30 57.01 6.53 22.02
N GLN A 31 57.63 5.74 21.15
CA GLN A 31 57.00 5.21 19.93
C GLN A 31 55.84 4.26 20.26
N ASN A 32 55.99 3.42 21.29
CA ASN A 32 54.92 2.55 21.79
C ASN A 32 53.78 3.36 22.40
N LYS A 33 54.06 4.39 23.21
CA LYS A 33 53.04 5.32 23.75
C LYS A 33 52.30 6.06 22.62
N GLN A 34 53.00 6.52 21.58
CA GLN A 34 52.39 7.14 20.40
C GLN A 34 51.46 6.17 19.66
N LYS A 35 51.88 4.91 19.48
CA LYS A 35 51.09 3.84 18.86
C LYS A 35 49.86 3.45 19.69
N GLU A 36 49.96 3.50 21.00
CA GLU A 36 48.82 3.28 21.91
C GLU A 36 47.82 4.45 21.86
N LEU A 37 48.31 5.70 21.83
CA LEU A 37 47.48 6.89 21.70
C LEU A 37 46.73 6.93 20.37
N LEU A 38 47.37 6.54 19.25
CA LEU A 38 46.71 6.43 17.95
C LEU A 38 45.55 5.41 17.97
N LYS A 39 45.75 4.23 18.57
CA LYS A 39 44.66 3.25 18.75
C LYS A 39 43.52 3.75 19.62
N LYS A 40 43.82 4.56 20.65
CA LYS A 40 42.78 5.19 21.49
C LYS A 40 42.01 6.26 20.71
N LEU A 41 42.69 7.04 19.85
CA LEU A 41 42.05 8.01 18.96
C LEU A 41 41.10 7.32 17.97
N GLU A 42 41.58 6.30 17.25
CA GLU A 42 40.81 5.49 16.29
C GLU A 42 39.54 4.89 16.93
N CYS A 43 39.66 4.37 18.17
CA CYS A 43 38.52 3.87 18.93
C CYS A 43 37.50 4.97 19.28
N VAL A 44 37.97 6.15 19.71
CA VAL A 44 37.11 7.31 20.01
C VAL A 44 36.44 7.86 18.77
N GLU A 45 37.14 7.93 17.63
CA GLU A 45 36.58 8.35 16.34
C GLU A 45 35.49 7.39 15.86
N LYS A 46 35.71 6.07 15.95
CA LYS A 46 34.67 5.07 15.63
C LYS A 46 33.45 5.21 16.52
N ASN A 47 33.64 5.35 17.84
CA ASN A 47 32.54 5.54 18.79
C ASN A 47 31.78 6.85 18.49
N HIS A 48 32.47 7.92 18.13
CA HIS A 48 31.85 9.19 17.72
C HIS A 48 31.03 9.06 16.42
N GLN A 49 31.50 8.28 15.44
CA GLN A 49 30.73 7.97 14.23
C GLN A 49 29.46 7.16 14.54
N GLU A 50 29.55 6.14 15.41
CA GLU A 50 28.39 5.37 15.85
C GLU A 50 27.36 6.23 16.59
N GLU A 51 27.79 7.10 17.51
CA GLU A 51 26.91 8.06 18.19
C GLU A 51 26.31 9.11 17.24
N GLN A 52 27.06 9.56 16.23
CA GLN A 52 26.53 10.47 15.21
C GLN A 52 25.43 9.80 14.37
N VAL A 53 25.56 8.50 14.06
CA VAL A 53 24.52 7.72 13.37
C VAL A 53 23.29 7.52 14.26
N ARG A 54 23.48 7.18 15.55
CA ARG A 54 22.39 7.08 16.54
C ARG A 54 21.64 8.41 16.66
N THR A 55 22.35 9.52 16.80
CA THR A 55 21.78 10.87 16.88
C THR A 55 20.96 11.21 15.63
N LYS A 56 21.49 10.93 14.42
CA LYS A 56 20.76 11.12 13.15
C LYS A 56 19.49 10.27 13.06
N SER A 57 19.46 9.08 13.65
CA SER A 57 18.26 8.23 13.71
C SER A 57 17.20 8.83 14.65
N LEU A 58 17.61 9.24 15.86
CA LEU A 58 16.70 9.82 16.87
C LEU A 58 16.10 11.16 16.41
N VAL A 59 16.85 11.98 15.67
CA VAL A 59 16.32 13.22 15.07
C VAL A 59 15.21 12.92 14.06
N LYS A 60 15.39 11.91 13.19
CA LYS A 60 14.33 11.49 12.25
C LYS A 60 13.10 10.97 12.96
N GLU A 61 13.28 10.15 14.00
CA GLU A 61 12.16 9.66 14.79
C GLU A 61 11.38 10.80 15.47
N LEU A 62 12.08 11.81 16.00
CA LEU A 62 11.45 13.02 16.56
C LEU A 62 10.73 13.85 15.47
N GLU A 63 11.28 13.98 14.27
CA GLU A 63 10.57 14.63 13.15
C GLU A 63 9.30 13.86 12.74
N GLU A 64 9.35 12.53 12.69
CA GLU A 64 8.19 11.69 12.38
C GLU A 64 7.12 11.76 13.47
N GLN A 65 7.50 11.76 14.76
CA GLN A 65 6.56 11.97 15.86
C GLN A 65 5.96 13.39 15.81
N THR A 66 6.76 14.41 15.52
CA THR A 66 6.28 15.80 15.38
C THR A 66 5.26 15.92 14.25
N LYS A 67 5.50 15.27 13.10
CA LYS A 67 4.54 15.19 11.99
C LYS A 67 3.24 14.49 12.40
N LYS A 68 3.30 13.38 13.13
CA LYS A 68 2.11 12.68 13.68
C LYS A 68 1.31 13.57 14.64
N TYR A 69 1.97 14.30 15.54
CA TYR A 69 1.29 15.22 16.45
C TYR A 69 0.67 16.43 15.73
N SER A 70 1.29 16.93 14.65
CA SER A 70 0.67 17.97 13.81
C SER A 70 -0.61 17.45 13.16
N LEU A 71 -0.56 16.29 12.49
CA LEU A 71 -1.73 15.69 11.83
C LEU A 71 -2.87 15.46 12.81
N LEU A 72 -2.59 14.95 14.03
CA LEU A 72 -3.60 14.79 15.08
C LEU A 72 -4.19 16.14 15.55
N ALA A 73 -3.39 17.21 15.61
CA ALA A 73 -3.88 18.55 15.95
C ALA A 73 -4.75 19.16 14.83
N ASP A 74 -4.41 18.91 13.58
CA ASP A 74 -5.17 19.33 12.40
C ASP A 74 -6.50 18.56 12.31
N GLU A 75 -6.47 17.24 12.54
CA GLU A 75 -7.67 16.38 12.67
C GLU A 75 -8.59 16.87 13.79
N HIS A 76 -8.06 17.12 15.00
CA HIS A 76 -8.84 17.67 16.11
C HIS A 76 -9.43 19.05 15.79
N SER A 77 -8.69 19.90 15.07
CA SER A 77 -9.17 21.21 14.64
C SER A 77 -10.33 21.10 13.64
N SER A 78 -10.26 20.17 12.69
CA SER A 78 -11.36 19.89 11.75
C SER A 78 -12.60 19.34 12.47
N CYS A 79 -12.40 18.42 13.42
CA CYS A 79 -13.46 17.82 14.23
C CYS A 79 -14.17 18.87 15.11
N GLY A 80 -13.42 19.85 15.65
CA GLY A 80 -13.97 20.97 16.41
C GLY A 80 -15.02 21.78 15.62
N GLY A 81 -14.82 21.97 14.31
CA GLY A 81 -15.79 22.62 13.43
C GLY A 81 -17.08 21.82 13.25
N VAL A 82 -16.97 20.50 13.07
CA VAL A 82 -18.12 19.59 12.97
C VAL A 82 -18.92 19.58 14.28
N LEU A 83 -18.22 19.44 15.42
CA LEU A 83 -18.84 19.46 16.76
C LEU A 83 -19.54 20.80 17.06
N ALA A 84 -19.00 21.92 16.58
CA ALA A 84 -19.66 23.22 16.69
C ALA A 84 -20.96 23.28 15.86
N SER A 85 -20.94 22.78 14.61
CA SER A 85 -22.16 22.70 13.78
C SER A 85 -23.22 21.80 14.40
N SER A 86 -22.84 20.59 14.86
CA SER A 86 -23.77 19.66 15.52
C SER A 86 -24.32 20.22 16.83
N ARG A 87 -23.54 21.00 17.59
CA ARG A 87 -24.03 21.72 18.78
C ARG A 87 -25.09 22.77 18.42
N GLU A 88 -24.89 23.54 17.35
CA GLU A 88 -25.86 24.57 16.95
C GLU A 88 -27.15 23.97 16.40
N GLU A 89 -27.06 22.90 15.60
CA GLU A 89 -28.21 22.10 15.20
C GLU A 89 -28.99 21.53 16.39
N LEU A 90 -28.30 21.12 17.45
CA LEU A 90 -28.91 20.55 18.65
C LEU A 90 -29.70 21.63 19.41
N LYS A 91 -29.15 22.83 19.61
CA LYS A 91 -29.92 23.98 20.14
C LYS A 91 -31.16 24.29 19.30
N VAL A 92 -31.05 24.27 17.97
CA VAL A 92 -32.18 24.53 17.06
C VAL A 92 -33.26 23.44 17.17
N LYS A 93 -32.88 22.20 17.53
CA LYS A 93 -33.81 21.12 17.86
C LYS A 93 -34.43 21.33 19.25
N GLU A 94 -33.64 21.68 20.26
CA GLU A 94 -34.12 22.01 21.63
C GLU A 94 -35.15 23.15 21.63
N GLN A 95 -34.88 24.26 20.92
CA GLN A 95 -35.83 25.36 20.81
C GLN A 95 -37.15 24.91 20.15
N LYS A 96 -37.09 24.09 19.09
CA LYS A 96 -38.29 23.55 18.45
C LYS A 96 -39.09 22.63 19.36
N TYR A 97 -38.43 21.85 20.24
CA TYR A 97 -39.13 21.07 21.25
C TYR A 97 -39.84 21.96 22.27
N LEU A 98 -39.17 23.03 22.74
CA LEU A 98 -39.78 24.00 23.66
C LEU A 98 -40.97 24.74 23.00
N ASP A 99 -40.86 25.12 21.73
CA ASP A 99 -41.95 25.74 20.96
C ASP A 99 -43.15 24.77 20.82
N MET A 100 -42.89 23.49 20.55
CA MET A 100 -43.93 22.45 20.51
C MET A 100 -44.57 22.19 21.88
N GLU A 101 -43.79 22.17 22.96
CA GLU A 101 -44.29 21.99 24.33
C GLU A 101 -45.21 23.15 24.74
N ASN A 102 -44.84 24.39 24.40
CA ASN A 102 -45.70 25.56 24.57
C ASN A 102 -47.03 25.41 23.79
N ILE A 103 -46.98 24.99 22.51
CA ILE A 103 -48.19 24.76 21.70
C ILE A 103 -49.07 23.66 22.31
N ILE A 104 -48.48 22.59 22.85
CA ILE A 104 -49.21 21.50 23.52
C ILE A 104 -49.91 22.02 24.79
N GLY A 105 -49.22 22.82 25.62
CA GLY A 105 -49.82 23.45 26.80
C GLY A 105 -50.99 24.39 26.44
N ASP A 106 -50.84 25.17 25.38
CA ASP A 106 -51.86 26.09 24.87
C ASP A 106 -53.10 25.34 24.34
N LEU A 107 -52.90 24.18 23.70
CA LEU A 107 -53.97 23.28 23.26
C LEU A 107 -54.67 22.58 24.44
N GLN A 108 -53.91 22.11 25.45
CA GLN A 108 -54.47 21.52 26.67
C GLN A 108 -55.34 22.53 27.43
N LYS A 109 -54.88 23.78 27.55
CA LYS A 109 -55.64 24.86 28.17
C LYS A 109 -56.96 25.14 27.42
N LYS A 110 -56.90 25.28 26.08
CA LYS A 110 -58.09 25.47 25.22
C LYS A 110 -59.06 24.27 25.29
N MET A 111 -58.55 23.07 25.54
CA MET A 111 -59.37 21.88 25.77
C MET A 111 -60.12 21.96 27.11
N GLN A 112 -59.43 22.30 28.21
CA GLN A 112 -60.05 22.50 29.54
C GLN A 112 -61.08 23.65 29.53
N GLU A 113 -60.79 24.75 28.84
CA GLU A 113 -61.73 25.87 28.67
C GLU A 113 -63.01 25.42 27.93
N LYS A 114 -62.88 24.62 26.86
CA LYS A 114 -64.04 24.02 26.16
C LYS A 114 -64.80 23.01 27.02
N GLU A 115 -64.11 22.20 27.81
CA GLU A 115 -64.72 21.21 28.70
C GLU A 115 -65.56 21.90 29.79
N ALA A 116 -65.04 22.95 30.42
CA ALA A 116 -65.79 23.76 31.38
C ALA A 116 -67.03 24.44 30.76
N VAL A 117 -66.92 24.94 29.52
CA VAL A 117 -68.07 25.47 28.76
C VAL A 117 -69.09 24.37 28.47
N SER A 118 -68.65 23.17 28.09
CA SER A 118 -69.53 22.01 27.83
C SER A 118 -70.30 21.61 29.09
N GLN A 119 -69.64 21.52 30.24
CA GLN A 119 -70.27 21.23 31.53
C GLN A 119 -71.31 22.31 31.92
N SER A 120 -71.02 23.59 31.65
CA SER A 120 -71.96 24.69 31.89
C SER A 120 -73.19 24.63 30.97
N LEU A 121 -73.03 24.24 29.70
CA LEU A 121 -74.13 24.03 28.78
C LEU A 121 -74.98 22.82 29.18
N GLU A 122 -74.36 21.71 29.61
CA GLU A 122 -75.07 20.52 30.08
C GLU A 122 -75.90 20.81 31.36
N GLN A 123 -75.39 21.64 32.28
CA GLN A 123 -76.17 22.13 33.42
C GLN A 123 -77.39 22.95 32.99
N LYS A 124 -77.23 23.86 32.00
CA LYS A 124 -78.35 24.65 31.47
C LYS A 124 -79.39 23.80 30.74
N ILE A 125 -78.98 22.75 30.03
CA ILE A 125 -79.91 21.79 29.41
C ILE A 125 -80.76 21.12 30.50
N LYS A 126 -80.13 20.61 31.56
CA LYS A 126 -80.84 20.00 32.70
C LYS A 126 -81.76 20.99 33.42
N GLU A 127 -81.40 22.26 33.52
CA GLU A 127 -82.29 23.30 34.07
C GLU A 127 -83.51 23.54 33.16
N LEU A 128 -83.33 23.63 31.85
CA LEU A 128 -84.40 23.80 30.88
C LEU A 128 -85.35 22.59 30.84
N GLU A 129 -84.82 21.37 30.87
CA GLU A 129 -85.60 20.13 30.99
C GLU A 129 -86.49 20.13 32.24
N ASN A 130 -85.92 20.45 33.41
CA ASN A 130 -86.68 20.58 34.66
C ASN A 130 -87.77 21.66 34.58
N ASN A 131 -87.52 22.77 33.89
CA ASN A 131 -88.50 23.84 33.71
C ASN A 131 -89.60 23.47 32.70
N ILE A 132 -89.31 22.65 31.69
CA ILE A 132 -90.32 22.08 30.78
C ILE A 132 -91.23 21.10 31.53
N VAL A 133 -90.67 20.19 32.33
CA VAL A 133 -91.44 19.25 33.16
C VAL A 133 -92.41 19.98 34.09
N LYS A 134 -91.94 21.03 34.79
CA LYS A 134 -92.80 21.88 35.64
C LYS A 134 -93.94 22.55 34.87
N LYS A 135 -93.66 23.11 33.68
CA LYS A 135 -94.69 23.75 32.84
C LYS A 135 -95.72 22.75 32.34
N ASN A 136 -95.30 21.54 31.95
CA ASN A 136 -96.20 20.49 31.49
C ASN A 136 -97.16 20.03 32.59
N GLU A 137 -96.68 19.87 33.83
CA GLU A 137 -97.54 19.48 34.95
C GLU A 137 -98.52 20.60 35.36
N VAL A 138 -98.09 21.87 35.33
CA VAL A 138 -99.00 23.02 35.51
C VAL A 138 -100.08 23.04 34.44
N HIS A 139 -99.71 22.90 33.15
CA HIS A 139 -100.67 22.92 32.05
C HIS A 139 -101.66 21.74 32.09
N LYS A 140 -101.21 20.57 32.56
CA LYS A 140 -102.08 19.42 32.82
C LYS A 140 -103.13 19.76 33.90
N ILE A 141 -102.72 20.34 35.02
CA ILE A 141 -103.64 20.78 36.09
C ILE A 141 -104.63 21.84 35.58
N GLU A 142 -104.18 22.79 34.74
CA GLU A 142 -105.05 23.78 34.09
C GLU A 142 -106.11 23.13 33.17
N MET A 143 -105.74 22.10 32.40
CA MET A 143 -106.69 21.36 31.58
C MET A 143 -107.64 20.49 32.41
N GLU A 144 -107.20 19.93 33.54
CA GLU A 144 -108.05 19.18 34.47
C GLU A 144 -109.11 20.11 35.13
N ASP A 145 -108.71 21.28 35.64
CA ASP A 145 -109.66 22.30 36.16
C ASP A 145 -110.62 22.81 35.06
N MET A 146 -110.12 23.07 33.86
CA MET A 146 -110.97 23.51 32.75
C MET A 146 -111.99 22.43 32.34
N SER A 147 -111.60 21.16 32.33
CA SER A 147 -112.47 20.02 32.05
C SER A 147 -113.60 19.91 33.09
N LEU A 148 -113.27 20.02 34.37
CA LEU A 148 -114.26 20.01 35.47
C LEU A 148 -115.29 21.13 35.32
N ARG A 149 -114.86 22.36 34.99
CA ARG A 149 -115.77 23.50 34.73
C ARG A 149 -116.68 23.29 33.53
N TYR A 150 -116.27 22.51 32.53
CA TYR A 150 -117.14 22.13 31.42
C TYR A 150 -118.14 21.03 31.83
N GLU A 151 -117.73 20.08 32.66
CA GLU A 151 -118.61 19.04 33.20
C GLU A 151 -119.71 19.63 34.10
N GLU A 152 -119.39 20.59 34.97
CA GLU A 152 -120.37 21.33 35.77
C GLU A 152 -121.38 22.07 34.90
N LYS A 153 -120.91 22.81 33.87
CA LYS A 153 -121.80 23.53 32.94
C LYS A 153 -122.74 22.60 32.18
N LEU A 154 -122.28 21.42 31.78
CA LEU A 154 -123.12 20.42 31.13
C LEU A 154 -124.22 19.92 32.07
N LYS A 155 -123.92 19.67 33.35
CA LYS A 155 -124.91 19.27 34.36
C LYS A 155 -125.98 20.35 34.56
N CYS A 156 -125.61 21.61 34.74
CA CYS A 156 -126.57 22.71 34.90
C CYS A 156 -127.46 22.91 33.65
N LEU A 157 -126.92 22.73 32.44
CA LEU A 157 -127.72 22.81 31.19
C LEU A 157 -128.68 21.63 31.05
N GLN A 158 -128.31 20.45 31.55
CA GLN A 158 -129.17 19.27 31.59
C GLN A 158 -130.33 19.43 32.60
N GLU A 159 -130.09 20.11 33.72
CA GLU A 159 -131.10 20.48 34.72
C GLU A 159 -132.14 21.46 34.15
N GLN A 160 -131.70 22.55 33.51
CA GLN A 160 -132.58 23.54 32.86
C GLN A 160 -133.44 22.95 31.71
N LEU A 161 -132.96 21.89 31.06
CA LEU A 161 -133.74 21.14 30.07
C LEU A 161 -134.86 20.32 30.72
N GLY A 162 -134.67 19.83 31.95
CA GLY A 162 -135.74 19.19 32.73
C GLY A 162 -136.86 20.18 33.06
N GLU A 163 -136.51 21.32 33.67
CA GLU A 163 -137.48 22.37 34.05
C GLU A 163 -138.31 22.86 32.86
N ARG A 164 -137.69 23.04 31.69
CA ARG A 164 -138.41 23.42 30.45
C ARG A 164 -139.30 22.31 29.89
N ASN A 165 -138.93 21.04 30.06
CA ASN A 165 -139.73 19.92 29.56
C ASN A 165 -141.02 19.71 30.38
N ASP A 166 -140.99 20.00 31.68
CA ASP A 166 -142.20 20.03 32.51
C ASP A 166 -143.03 21.30 32.29
N SER A 167 -142.38 22.44 32.02
CA SER A 167 -143.06 23.69 31.63
C SER A 167 -143.86 23.57 30.32
N LEU A 168 -143.52 22.63 29.42
CA LEU A 168 -144.14 22.51 28.10
C LEU A 168 -145.47 21.72 28.08
N LYS A 169 -145.88 21.12 29.21
CA LYS A 169 -147.12 20.29 29.30
C LYS A 169 -148.39 21.05 29.68
N VAL A 170 -148.30 22.37 29.87
CA VAL A 170 -149.34 23.17 30.58
C VAL A 170 -149.94 24.29 29.69
N PHE A 171 -149.58 24.37 28.41
CA PHE A 171 -149.88 25.55 27.57
C PHE A 171 -150.39 25.22 26.16
N GLU A 172 -151.35 24.31 26.03
CA GLU A 172 -151.96 23.97 24.73
C GLU A 172 -153.48 23.70 24.80
N GLU A 173 -154.23 24.61 25.44
CA GLU A 173 -155.71 24.58 25.45
C GLU A 173 -156.31 26.01 25.56
N GLY A 174 -157.42 26.28 24.85
CA GLY A 174 -158.19 27.54 24.93
C GLY A 174 -158.19 28.38 23.63
N ALA A 175 -159.36 28.56 23.01
CA ALA A 175 -159.51 29.16 21.68
C ALA A 175 -160.57 30.30 21.61
N GLU A 176 -160.49 31.08 20.52
CA GLU A 176 -161.51 31.94 19.88
C GLU A 176 -162.53 32.76 20.71
N GLU A 177 -162.67 34.05 20.36
CA GLU A 177 -163.90 34.50 19.66
C GLU A 177 -163.67 35.76 18.77
N LYS A 178 -164.72 36.26 18.09
CA LYS A 178 -164.61 37.09 16.88
C LYS A 178 -165.41 38.42 16.92
N ALA A 179 -165.13 39.26 15.91
CA ALA A 179 -166.10 40.14 15.24
C ALA A 179 -166.65 41.41 15.94
N ARG A 180 -165.76 42.35 16.27
CA ARG A 180 -165.95 43.78 15.90
C ARG A 180 -164.86 44.37 15.02
N SER A 181 -163.85 43.57 14.67
CA SER A 181 -162.57 44.06 14.17
C SER A 181 -162.45 44.07 12.63
N VAL A 182 -163.44 43.61 11.85
CA VAL A 182 -163.26 43.24 10.42
C VAL A 182 -162.69 44.36 9.52
N LEU A 183 -163.06 45.63 9.70
CA LEU A 183 -162.56 46.74 8.87
C LEU A 183 -161.18 47.27 9.33
N GLU A 184 -160.93 47.30 10.65
CA GLU A 184 -159.58 47.62 11.14
C GLU A 184 -158.61 46.47 10.85
N LEU A 185 -159.06 45.22 10.97
CA LEU A 185 -158.38 44.03 10.45
C LEU A 185 -158.13 44.14 8.95
N GLN A 186 -159.05 44.64 8.12
CA GLN A 186 -158.79 44.74 6.69
C GLN A 186 -157.67 45.75 6.38
N LYS A 187 -157.57 46.83 7.15
CA LYS A 187 -156.46 47.78 7.05
C LYS A 187 -155.16 47.23 7.67
N SER A 188 -155.22 46.67 8.88
CA SER A 188 -154.05 46.08 9.55
C SER A 188 -153.56 44.82 8.86
N LEU A 189 -154.40 44.09 8.13
CA LEU A 189 -154.04 43.00 7.22
C LEU A 189 -153.32 43.54 5.98
N GLY A 190 -153.72 44.69 5.45
CA GLY A 190 -152.98 45.39 4.40
C GLY A 190 -151.60 45.86 4.86
N ASP A 191 -151.54 46.51 6.02
CA ASP A 191 -150.28 46.97 6.63
C ASP A 191 -149.41 45.78 7.09
N MET A 192 -149.98 44.70 7.61
CA MET A 192 -149.29 43.46 7.95
C MET A 192 -148.84 42.69 6.71
N GLN A 193 -149.61 42.65 5.61
CA GLN A 193 -149.17 42.08 4.33
C GLN A 193 -148.03 42.90 3.72
N LYS A 194 -148.05 44.23 3.88
CA LYS A 194 -146.93 45.08 3.48
C LYS A 194 -145.70 44.79 4.35
N GLN A 195 -145.84 44.76 5.67
CA GLN A 195 -144.76 44.41 6.59
C GLN A 195 -144.23 42.99 6.35
N GLN A 196 -145.11 42.03 6.03
CA GLN A 196 -144.75 40.66 5.65
C GLN A 196 -143.92 40.65 4.37
N LYS A 197 -144.29 41.42 3.34
CA LYS A 197 -143.49 41.57 2.12
C LYS A 197 -142.15 42.25 2.39
N ASP A 198 -142.13 43.36 3.12
CA ASP A 198 -140.90 44.08 3.48
C ASP A 198 -139.94 43.21 4.32
N LEU A 199 -140.48 42.37 5.21
CA LEU A 199 -139.71 41.36 5.96
C LEU A 199 -139.26 40.19 5.08
N GLN A 200 -140.09 39.73 4.14
CA GLN A 200 -139.74 38.65 3.22
C GLN A 200 -138.64 39.09 2.25
N THR A 201 -138.70 40.29 1.68
CA THR A 201 -137.60 40.83 0.84
C THR A 201 -136.31 40.96 1.65
N LYS A 202 -136.36 41.43 2.90
CA LYS A 202 -135.16 41.46 3.78
C LYS A 202 -134.65 40.05 4.13
N LEU A 203 -135.53 39.07 4.25
CA LEU A 203 -135.13 37.67 4.46
C LEU A 203 -134.45 37.10 3.20
N GLU A 204 -134.98 37.38 2.01
CA GLU A 204 -134.40 36.99 0.73
C GLU A 204 -133.04 37.69 0.47
N GLU A 205 -132.92 38.98 0.83
CA GLU A 205 -131.66 39.73 0.80
C GLU A 205 -130.62 39.14 1.76
N THR A 206 -130.97 38.93 3.03
CA THR A 206 -130.03 38.41 4.05
C THR A 206 -129.67 36.93 3.83
N GLU A 207 -130.58 36.10 3.31
CA GLU A 207 -130.28 34.74 2.85
C GLU A 207 -129.31 34.78 1.64
N GLY A 208 -129.48 35.74 0.73
CA GLY A 208 -128.55 36.02 -0.35
C GLY A 208 -127.16 36.47 0.13
N GLU A 209 -127.07 37.31 1.15
CA GLU A 209 -125.80 37.72 1.77
C GLU A 209 -125.12 36.60 2.54
N LYS A 210 -125.86 35.83 3.32
CA LYS A 210 -125.43 34.57 3.96
C LYS A 210 -124.84 33.61 2.93
N GLN A 211 -125.46 33.44 1.75
CA GLN A 211 -124.89 32.63 0.67
C GLN A 211 -123.60 33.24 0.07
N LYS A 212 -123.47 34.57 -0.05
CA LYS A 212 -122.21 35.23 -0.47
C LYS A 212 -121.10 34.98 0.56
N LEU A 213 -121.38 35.17 1.84
CA LEU A 213 -120.45 34.94 2.96
C LEU A 213 -120.02 33.46 3.02
N CYS A 214 -120.93 32.51 2.91
CA CYS A 214 -120.59 31.08 2.84
C CYS A 214 -119.69 30.76 1.64
N LYS A 215 -119.88 31.41 0.47
CA LYS A 215 -118.97 31.25 -0.69
C LYS A 215 -117.58 31.85 -0.42
N GLN A 216 -117.50 33.01 0.25
CA GLN A 216 -116.23 33.62 0.67
C GLN A 216 -115.48 32.75 1.69
N VAL A 217 -116.15 32.27 2.74
CA VAL A 217 -115.56 31.35 3.74
C VAL A 217 -115.05 30.07 3.08
N ASN A 218 -115.82 29.47 2.17
CA ASN A 218 -115.40 28.28 1.42
C ASN A 218 -114.21 28.53 0.48
N ASN A 219 -113.99 29.76 0.01
CA ASN A 219 -112.81 30.13 -0.76
C ASN A 219 -111.61 30.35 0.15
N LEU A 220 -111.73 31.15 1.21
CA LEU A 220 -110.67 31.34 2.21
C LEU A 220 -110.20 30.00 2.83
N GLN A 221 -111.10 29.03 3.02
CA GLN A 221 -110.74 27.68 3.46
C GLN A 221 -110.00 26.85 2.39
N LYS A 222 -110.08 27.18 1.10
CA LYS A 222 -109.20 26.61 0.05
C LYS A 222 -107.86 27.32 0.06
N ASP A 223 -107.87 28.64 0.12
CA ASP A 223 -106.67 29.50 0.06
C ASP A 223 -105.73 29.20 1.23
N ILE A 224 -106.25 29.08 2.46
CA ILE A 224 -105.49 28.63 3.65
C ILE A 224 -104.95 27.20 3.49
N ARG A 225 -105.61 26.32 2.71
CA ARG A 225 -105.12 24.97 2.39
C ARG A 225 -104.11 24.95 1.24
N ALA A 226 -104.09 25.95 0.37
CA ALA A 226 -103.05 26.15 -0.63
C ALA A 226 -101.77 26.67 0.05
N LEU A 227 -101.87 27.78 0.78
CA LEU A 227 -100.77 28.40 1.53
C LEU A 227 -100.07 27.42 2.49
N ARG A 228 -100.83 26.54 3.17
CA ARG A 228 -100.24 25.48 4.02
C ARG A 228 -99.47 24.41 3.26
N LYS A 229 -99.81 24.14 2.00
CA LYS A 229 -99.07 23.21 1.13
C LYS A 229 -97.85 23.89 0.53
N GLU A 230 -98.02 25.12 0.05
CA GLU A 230 -96.95 25.95 -0.51
C GLU A 230 -95.85 26.17 0.53
N HIS A 231 -96.20 26.60 1.74
CA HIS A 231 -95.24 26.76 2.84
C HIS A 231 -94.55 25.44 3.25
N GLN A 232 -95.26 24.31 3.23
CA GLN A 232 -94.65 23.00 3.48
C GLN A 232 -93.65 22.63 2.37
N GLN A 233 -93.99 22.91 1.10
CA GLN A 233 -93.11 22.69 -0.04
C GLN A 233 -91.88 23.59 0.01
N GLU A 234 -92.03 24.88 0.34
CA GLU A 234 -90.92 25.81 0.59
C GLU A 234 -90.00 25.29 1.70
N LEU A 235 -90.55 24.86 2.84
CA LEU A 235 -89.77 24.29 3.95
C LEU A 235 -88.99 23.03 3.53
N ASP A 236 -89.58 22.18 2.69
CA ASP A 236 -88.92 20.95 2.24
C ASP A 236 -87.89 21.19 1.12
N ILE A 237 -88.10 22.21 0.27
CA ILE A 237 -87.11 22.73 -0.68
C ILE A 237 -85.92 23.33 0.07
N VAL A 238 -86.13 24.27 0.99
CA VAL A 238 -85.06 24.93 1.75
C VAL A 238 -84.24 23.93 2.58
N LYS A 239 -84.88 22.92 3.18
CA LYS A 239 -84.17 21.81 3.82
C LYS A 239 -83.27 21.07 2.82
N LYS A 240 -83.81 20.68 1.66
CA LYS A 240 -83.07 19.94 0.63
C LYS A 240 -81.88 20.76 0.12
N GLU A 241 -82.08 22.03 -0.20
CA GLU A 241 -81.03 22.95 -0.66
C GLU A 241 -79.93 23.12 0.41
N SER A 242 -80.30 23.30 1.69
CA SER A 242 -79.32 23.42 2.77
C SER A 242 -78.50 22.14 3.02
N LEU A 243 -79.08 20.97 2.76
CA LEU A 243 -78.38 19.68 2.84
C LEU A 243 -77.46 19.49 1.62
N GLU A 244 -77.92 19.83 0.42
CA GLU A 244 -77.11 19.74 -0.80
C GLU A 244 -75.94 20.74 -0.80
N GLU A 245 -76.13 21.96 -0.26
CA GLU A 245 -75.04 22.92 -0.02
C GLU A 245 -74.04 22.41 1.01
N MET A 246 -74.50 21.86 2.14
CA MET A 246 -73.62 21.30 3.18
C MET A 246 -72.82 20.10 2.65
N GLU A 247 -73.46 19.21 1.88
CA GLU A 247 -72.79 18.06 1.26
C GLU A 247 -71.78 18.52 0.19
N GLN A 248 -72.14 19.52 -0.64
CA GLN A 248 -71.23 20.08 -1.64
C GLN A 248 -70.01 20.75 -0.98
N LYS A 249 -70.21 21.49 0.11
CA LYS A 249 -69.12 22.06 0.90
C LYS A 249 -68.18 20.98 1.44
N ILE A 250 -68.72 19.91 2.03
CA ILE A 250 -67.91 18.80 2.55
C ILE A 250 -67.11 18.12 1.42
N ARG A 251 -67.71 17.89 0.24
CA ARG A 251 -66.99 17.35 -0.93
C ARG A 251 -65.84 18.26 -1.36
N CYS A 252 -66.06 19.58 -1.48
CA CYS A 252 -64.99 20.51 -1.86
C CYS A 252 -63.88 20.62 -0.79
N GLU A 253 -64.22 20.54 0.51
CA GLU A 253 -63.23 20.49 1.59
C GLU A 253 -62.40 19.18 1.54
N GLN A 254 -63.03 18.03 1.19
CA GLN A 254 -62.33 16.77 0.97
C GLN A 254 -61.37 16.83 -0.23
N GLU A 255 -61.84 17.34 -1.38
CA GLU A 255 -61.03 17.50 -2.60
C GLU A 255 -59.79 18.40 -2.36
N ASP A 256 -59.95 19.53 -1.66
CA ASP A 256 -58.84 20.42 -1.30
C ASP A 256 -57.82 19.75 -0.36
N ILE A 257 -58.29 18.98 0.63
CA ILE A 257 -57.43 18.19 1.52
C ILE A 257 -56.68 17.09 0.75
N GLU A 258 -57.34 16.38 -0.17
CA GLU A 258 -56.69 15.38 -1.03
C GLU A 258 -55.64 16.01 -1.96
N LEU A 259 -55.92 17.17 -2.57
CA LEU A 259 -54.97 17.91 -3.39
C LEU A 259 -53.75 18.39 -2.57
N LYS A 260 -53.96 18.83 -1.33
CA LYS A 260 -52.88 19.19 -0.38
C LYS A 260 -52.04 17.99 0.02
N HIS A 261 -52.64 16.85 0.34
CA HIS A 261 -51.91 15.61 0.60
C HIS A 261 -51.13 15.11 -0.62
N ASN A 262 -51.75 15.16 -1.81
CA ASN A 262 -51.15 14.68 -3.06
C ASN A 262 -49.96 15.54 -3.49
N SER A 263 -50.05 16.87 -3.34
CA SER A 263 -48.94 17.79 -3.60
C SER A 263 -47.82 17.65 -2.58
N THR A 264 -48.13 17.53 -1.29
CA THR A 264 -47.15 17.27 -0.22
C THR A 264 -46.39 15.96 -0.45
N LEU A 265 -47.10 14.88 -0.80
CA LEU A 265 -46.50 13.59 -1.12
C LEU A 265 -45.59 13.66 -2.37
N LYS A 266 -46.04 14.37 -3.42
CA LYS A 266 -45.22 14.63 -4.63
C LYS A 266 -43.97 15.47 -4.32
N GLN A 267 -44.05 16.41 -3.38
CA GLN A 267 -42.88 17.16 -2.93
C GLN A 267 -41.90 16.25 -2.17
N LEU A 268 -42.38 15.48 -1.21
CA LEU A 268 -41.56 14.56 -0.41
C LEU A 268 -40.84 13.52 -1.28
N ILE A 269 -41.52 12.94 -2.27
CA ILE A 269 -40.91 11.98 -3.22
C ILE A 269 -39.82 12.66 -4.06
N ARG A 270 -40.04 13.89 -4.55
CA ARG A 270 -39.01 14.65 -5.29
C ARG A 270 -37.80 14.96 -4.40
N GLU A 271 -38.03 15.32 -3.15
CA GLU A 271 -36.97 15.63 -2.20
C GLU A 271 -36.13 14.38 -1.88
N PHE A 272 -36.75 13.26 -1.55
CA PHE A 272 -36.05 11.98 -1.36
C PHE A 272 -35.24 11.57 -2.59
N ASN A 273 -35.83 11.62 -3.80
CA ASN A 273 -35.12 11.28 -5.03
C ASN A 273 -33.94 12.24 -5.31
N THR A 274 -34.07 13.52 -4.94
CA THR A 274 -33.00 14.53 -5.10
C THR A 274 -31.87 14.29 -4.09
N GLN A 275 -32.20 14.00 -2.82
CA GLN A 275 -31.22 13.65 -1.79
C GLN A 275 -30.48 12.34 -2.13
N LEU A 276 -31.19 11.35 -2.65
CA LEU A 276 -30.61 10.07 -3.07
C LEU A 276 -29.65 10.26 -4.25
N ALA A 277 -30.09 10.93 -5.33
CA ALA A 277 -29.23 11.24 -6.49
C ALA A 277 -28.08 12.21 -6.15
N GLN A 278 -28.16 12.96 -5.04
CA GLN A 278 -27.06 13.75 -4.49
C GLN A 278 -26.06 12.84 -3.75
N LYS A 279 -26.51 11.93 -2.90
CA LYS A 279 -25.65 10.98 -2.18
C LYS A 279 -24.96 9.99 -3.11
N GLU A 280 -25.63 9.54 -4.18
CA GLU A 280 -25.02 8.71 -5.22
C GLU A 280 -23.86 9.44 -5.90
N ARG A 281 -24.02 10.71 -6.30
CA ARG A 281 -22.95 11.52 -6.90
C ARG A 281 -21.81 11.83 -5.92
N GLU A 282 -22.10 12.06 -4.64
CA GLU A 282 -21.08 12.25 -3.61
C GLU A 282 -20.23 10.97 -3.43
N LEU A 283 -20.88 9.80 -3.35
CA LEU A 283 -20.19 8.50 -3.26
C LEU A 283 -19.39 8.19 -4.53
N GLU A 284 -19.97 8.41 -5.72
CA GLU A 284 -19.29 8.19 -7.00
C GLU A 284 -18.06 9.09 -7.15
N THR A 285 -18.12 10.34 -6.67
CA THR A 285 -16.98 11.27 -6.66
C THR A 285 -15.89 10.81 -5.68
N ALA A 286 -16.26 10.45 -4.45
CA ALA A 286 -15.31 9.96 -3.44
C ALA A 286 -14.62 8.65 -3.89
N VAL A 287 -15.34 7.75 -4.56
CA VAL A 287 -14.77 6.52 -5.16
C VAL A 287 -13.81 6.87 -6.30
N LYS A 288 -14.18 7.78 -7.21
CA LYS A 288 -13.29 8.25 -8.29
C LYS A 288 -12.01 8.88 -7.75
N GLU A 289 -12.11 9.77 -6.77
CA GLU A 289 -10.93 10.36 -6.12
C GLU A 289 -10.02 9.31 -5.45
N THR A 290 -10.61 8.30 -4.81
CA THR A 290 -9.86 7.22 -4.16
C THR A 290 -9.14 6.35 -5.20
N ILE A 291 -9.78 6.06 -6.33
CA ILE A 291 -9.17 5.36 -7.46
C ILE A 291 -8.03 6.18 -8.06
N SER A 292 -8.23 7.49 -8.29
CA SER A 292 -7.18 8.37 -8.83
C SER A 292 -5.96 8.46 -7.90
N LYS A 293 -6.17 8.60 -6.58
CA LYS A 293 -5.07 8.62 -5.59
C LYS A 293 -4.33 7.28 -5.52
N ALA A 294 -5.04 6.16 -5.66
CA ALA A 294 -4.40 4.84 -5.73
C ALA A 294 -3.56 4.67 -7.02
N GLN A 295 -4.08 5.13 -8.16
CA GLN A 295 -3.39 5.12 -9.44
C GLN A 295 -2.18 6.08 -9.47
N GLU A 296 -2.26 7.22 -8.80
CA GLU A 296 -1.15 8.16 -8.64
C GLU A 296 0.02 7.49 -7.88
N VAL A 297 -0.25 6.87 -6.73
CA VAL A 297 0.74 6.11 -5.95
C VAL A 297 1.27 4.88 -6.71
N GLU A 298 0.43 4.18 -7.48
CA GLU A 298 0.86 3.06 -8.34
C GLU A 298 1.84 3.55 -9.43
N ASN A 299 1.52 4.66 -10.10
CA ASN A 299 2.38 5.25 -11.13
C ASN A 299 3.70 5.77 -10.53
N GLU A 300 3.68 6.45 -9.38
CA GLU A 300 4.90 6.85 -8.67
C GLU A 300 5.77 5.65 -8.31
N LEU A 301 5.18 4.54 -7.83
CA LEU A 301 5.92 3.33 -7.48
C LEU A 301 6.53 2.66 -8.73
N ILE A 302 5.80 2.63 -9.85
CA ILE A 302 6.29 2.11 -11.13
C ILE A 302 7.46 2.96 -11.64
N GLU A 303 7.33 4.30 -11.62
CA GLU A 303 8.39 5.21 -12.09
C GLU A 303 9.63 5.15 -11.20
N ASN A 304 9.48 5.10 -9.87
CA ASN A 304 10.61 4.90 -8.95
C ASN A 304 11.36 3.59 -9.22
N HIS A 305 10.65 2.47 -9.42
CA HIS A 305 11.28 1.21 -9.81
C HIS A 305 11.91 1.26 -11.21
N HIS A 306 11.32 1.99 -12.15
CA HIS A 306 11.87 2.18 -13.50
C HIS A 306 13.17 2.98 -13.48
N ILE A 307 13.21 4.06 -12.68
CA ILE A 307 14.40 4.87 -12.42
C ILE A 307 15.50 4.03 -11.76
N GLU A 308 15.20 3.29 -10.69
CA GLU A 308 16.19 2.43 -10.02
C GLU A 308 16.72 1.36 -10.98
N THR A 309 15.83 0.66 -11.69
CA THR A 309 16.18 -0.35 -12.70
C THR A 309 17.10 0.24 -13.78
N THR A 310 16.81 1.45 -14.27
CA THR A 310 17.63 2.15 -15.26
C THR A 310 19.00 2.55 -14.70
N GLN A 311 19.06 3.02 -13.45
CA GLN A 311 20.34 3.31 -12.76
C GLN A 311 21.18 2.05 -12.55
N LEU A 312 20.57 0.91 -12.22
CA LEU A 312 21.26 -0.37 -12.08
C LEU A 312 21.82 -0.87 -13.42
N HIS A 313 21.02 -0.84 -14.49
CA HIS A 313 21.51 -1.16 -15.84
C HIS A 313 22.67 -0.27 -16.28
N LYS A 314 22.62 1.04 -15.97
CA LYS A 314 23.74 1.96 -16.26
C LYS A 314 25.01 1.57 -15.50
N LYS A 315 24.91 1.26 -14.20
CA LYS A 315 26.05 0.80 -13.37
C LYS A 315 26.62 -0.54 -13.88
N ILE A 316 25.78 -1.45 -14.37
CA ILE A 316 26.22 -2.70 -14.99
C ILE A 316 27.00 -2.41 -16.28
N ALA A 317 26.46 -1.59 -17.19
CA ALA A 317 27.15 -1.22 -18.43
C ALA A 317 28.50 -0.50 -18.17
N GLU A 318 28.55 0.41 -17.20
CA GLU A 318 29.79 1.07 -16.75
C GLU A 318 30.84 0.04 -16.24
N LYS A 319 30.39 -1.02 -15.55
CA LYS A 319 31.27 -2.10 -15.06
C LYS A 319 31.69 -3.09 -16.14
N ASP A 320 30.82 -3.40 -17.10
CA ASP A 320 31.17 -4.19 -18.28
C ASP A 320 32.22 -3.47 -19.13
N ASP A 321 32.12 -2.15 -19.28
CA ASP A 321 33.11 -1.36 -20.00
C ASP A 321 34.41 -1.18 -19.21
N ASP A 322 34.37 -1.11 -17.87
CA ASP A 322 35.57 -1.24 -17.03
C ASP A 322 36.25 -2.59 -17.27
N LEU A 323 35.48 -3.68 -17.25
CA LEU A 323 35.97 -5.04 -17.44
C LEU A 323 36.61 -5.21 -18.83
N LYS A 324 35.91 -4.83 -19.91
CA LYS A 324 36.45 -4.82 -21.29
C LYS A 324 37.77 -4.03 -21.38
N ARG A 325 37.84 -2.86 -20.74
CA ARG A 325 39.07 -2.03 -20.68
C ARG A 325 40.21 -2.68 -19.89
N THR A 326 39.93 -3.56 -18.93
CA THR A 326 40.97 -4.37 -18.26
C THR A 326 41.36 -5.61 -19.05
N VAL A 327 40.40 -6.31 -19.66
CA VAL A 327 40.65 -7.47 -20.52
C VAL A 327 41.55 -7.08 -21.69
N LYS A 328 41.22 -6.01 -22.43
CA LYS A 328 42.04 -5.51 -23.54
C LYS A 328 43.49 -5.20 -23.16
N LYS A 329 43.72 -4.66 -21.94
CA LYS A 329 45.08 -4.42 -21.44
C LYS A 329 45.85 -5.70 -21.15
N TYR A 330 45.18 -6.74 -20.67
CA TYR A 330 45.83 -8.05 -20.48
C TYR A 330 46.06 -8.75 -21.81
N GLU A 331 45.17 -8.60 -22.79
CA GLU A 331 45.37 -9.05 -24.17
C GLU A 331 46.59 -8.36 -24.80
N GLU A 332 46.68 -7.03 -24.76
CA GLU A 332 47.84 -6.24 -25.23
C GLU A 332 49.17 -6.65 -24.56
N ILE A 333 49.15 -6.95 -23.26
CA ILE A 333 50.34 -7.43 -22.52
C ILE A 333 50.72 -8.87 -22.91
N LEU A 334 49.75 -9.72 -23.19
CA LEU A 334 50.00 -11.10 -23.63
C LEU A 334 50.52 -11.13 -25.06
N GLU A 335 49.92 -10.36 -25.97
CA GLU A 335 50.34 -10.20 -27.36
C GLU A 335 51.78 -9.65 -27.43
N SER A 336 52.08 -8.55 -26.75
CA SER A 336 53.44 -7.98 -26.70
C SER A 336 54.48 -8.95 -26.11
N ARG A 337 54.09 -9.81 -25.15
CA ARG A 337 54.97 -10.84 -24.60
C ARG A 337 55.12 -12.04 -25.55
N GLU A 338 54.07 -12.41 -26.28
CA GLU A 338 54.13 -13.44 -27.32
C GLU A 338 55.03 -13.00 -28.47
N GLU A 339 54.96 -11.74 -28.89
CA GLU A 339 55.92 -11.10 -29.80
C GLU A 339 57.35 -11.15 -29.26
N GLU A 340 57.58 -10.75 -28.00
CA GLU A 340 58.92 -10.76 -27.37
C GLU A 340 59.52 -12.17 -27.31
N MET A 341 58.72 -13.17 -26.91
CA MET A 341 59.15 -14.58 -26.86
C MET A 341 59.39 -15.13 -28.27
N THR A 342 58.53 -14.78 -29.24
CA THR A 342 58.66 -15.19 -30.65
C THR A 342 59.92 -14.58 -31.27
N ALA A 343 60.22 -13.31 -31.02
CA ALA A 343 61.45 -12.66 -31.48
C ALA A 343 62.70 -13.35 -30.93
N LYS A 344 62.72 -13.69 -29.63
CA LYS A 344 63.81 -14.44 -28.99
C LYS A 344 63.96 -15.86 -29.54
N VAL A 345 62.87 -16.53 -29.90
CA VAL A 345 62.93 -17.85 -30.57
C VAL A 345 63.55 -17.72 -31.96
N HIS A 346 63.18 -16.71 -32.75
CA HIS A 346 63.79 -16.45 -34.06
C HIS A 346 65.27 -16.05 -33.94
N GLU A 347 65.64 -15.26 -32.93
CA GLU A 347 67.04 -14.89 -32.66
C GLU A 347 67.88 -16.13 -32.32
N LEU A 348 67.41 -16.99 -31.40
CA LEU A 348 68.08 -18.23 -31.04
C LEU A 348 68.15 -19.22 -32.21
N GLN A 349 67.12 -19.27 -33.06
CA GLN A 349 67.15 -20.06 -34.30
C GLN A 349 68.21 -19.54 -35.27
N ALA A 350 68.32 -18.23 -35.48
CA ALA A 350 69.36 -17.62 -36.31
C ALA A 350 70.76 -17.88 -35.75
N GLN A 351 70.97 -17.73 -34.44
CA GLN A 351 72.25 -18.04 -33.78
C GLN A 351 72.62 -19.54 -33.92
N LEU A 352 71.65 -20.45 -33.82
CA LEU A 352 71.87 -21.89 -34.04
C LEU A 352 72.16 -22.21 -35.50
N GLU A 353 71.49 -21.56 -36.45
CA GLU A 353 71.79 -21.69 -37.88
C GLU A 353 73.20 -21.19 -38.20
N ASP A 354 73.59 -20.03 -37.68
CA ASP A 354 74.91 -19.42 -37.95
C ASP A 354 76.03 -20.24 -37.30
N LEU A 355 75.85 -20.74 -36.07
CA LEU A 355 76.76 -21.69 -35.47
C LEU A 355 76.83 -23.02 -36.27
N GLN A 356 75.73 -23.46 -36.88
CA GLN A 356 75.73 -24.62 -37.78
C GLN A 356 76.44 -24.32 -39.12
N LYS A 357 76.35 -23.08 -39.64
CA LYS A 357 77.11 -22.61 -40.81
C LYS A 357 78.60 -22.56 -40.49
N GLU A 358 79.00 -21.98 -39.36
CA GLU A 358 80.39 -22.00 -38.86
C GLU A 358 80.93 -23.42 -38.69
N TYR A 359 80.14 -24.33 -38.10
CA TYR A 359 80.56 -25.72 -37.90
C TYR A 359 80.76 -26.45 -39.23
N LYS A 360 79.86 -26.26 -40.20
CA LYS A 360 80.00 -26.79 -41.57
C LYS A 360 81.20 -26.18 -42.30
N GLN A 361 81.42 -24.88 -42.17
CA GLN A 361 82.58 -24.19 -42.74
C GLN A 361 83.88 -24.72 -42.12
N ARG A 362 83.95 -24.85 -40.79
CA ARG A 362 85.12 -25.39 -40.09
C ARG A 362 85.43 -26.84 -40.49
N ILE A 363 84.41 -27.67 -40.73
CA ILE A 363 84.61 -29.00 -41.32
C ILE A 363 85.17 -28.89 -42.74
N ALA A 364 84.63 -28.02 -43.60
CA ALA A 364 85.16 -27.84 -44.96
C ALA A 364 86.60 -27.26 -44.97
N GLU A 365 86.95 -26.40 -44.02
CA GLU A 365 88.31 -25.89 -43.79
C GLU A 365 89.23 -26.99 -43.24
N GLU A 366 88.76 -27.84 -42.33
CA GLU A 366 89.51 -29.00 -41.85
C GLU A 366 89.70 -30.06 -42.95
N GLU A 367 88.71 -30.26 -43.83
CA GLU A 367 88.82 -31.05 -45.07
C GLU A 367 89.81 -30.42 -46.05
N HIS A 368 89.89 -29.09 -46.14
CA HIS A 368 90.92 -28.39 -46.90
C HIS A 368 92.32 -28.57 -46.27
N CYS A 369 92.47 -28.54 -44.95
CA CYS A 369 93.72 -28.91 -44.27
C CYS A 369 94.00 -30.43 -44.31
N ASN A 370 92.98 -31.28 -44.58
CA ASN A 370 93.20 -32.68 -44.93
C ASN A 370 93.79 -32.84 -46.35
N SER A 371 93.67 -31.83 -47.23
CA SER A 371 94.49 -31.72 -48.45
C SER A 371 95.97 -31.48 -48.10
N GLU A 372 96.29 -30.67 -47.09
CA GLU A 372 97.67 -30.53 -46.60
C GLU A 372 98.20 -31.82 -45.93
N LYS A 373 97.33 -32.71 -45.43
CA LYS A 373 97.78 -34.06 -45.02
C LYS A 373 98.32 -34.89 -46.19
N VAL A 374 98.04 -34.54 -47.45
CA VAL A 374 98.71 -35.12 -48.63
C VAL A 374 100.19 -34.69 -48.68
N THR A 375 100.51 -33.43 -48.43
CA THR A 375 101.94 -32.99 -48.39
C THR A 375 102.68 -33.57 -47.18
N ILE A 376 101.99 -33.84 -46.06
CA ILE A 376 102.53 -34.62 -44.93
C ILE A 376 102.80 -36.09 -45.32
N ALA A 377 101.97 -36.69 -46.18
CA ALA A 377 102.21 -38.03 -46.74
C ALA A 377 103.41 -38.04 -47.70
N GLU A 378 103.56 -37.01 -48.55
CA GLU A 378 104.73 -36.82 -49.41
C GLU A 378 106.02 -36.61 -48.60
N LEU A 379 105.98 -35.83 -47.52
CA LEU A 379 107.11 -35.65 -46.61
C LEU A 379 107.50 -36.97 -45.91
N LYS A 380 106.53 -37.82 -45.54
CA LYS A 380 106.82 -39.19 -45.06
C LYS A 380 107.44 -40.07 -46.14
N ALA A 381 107.01 -39.96 -47.40
CA ALA A 381 107.61 -40.69 -48.52
C ALA A 381 109.06 -40.24 -48.79
N GLN A 382 109.33 -38.93 -48.76
CA GLN A 382 110.69 -38.39 -48.85
C GLN A 382 111.57 -38.85 -47.68
N LEU A 383 111.03 -38.92 -46.46
CA LEU A 383 111.76 -39.43 -45.29
C LEU A 383 112.15 -40.91 -45.46
N ALA A 384 111.24 -41.73 -46.00
CA ALA A 384 111.53 -43.13 -46.33
C ALA A 384 112.62 -43.26 -47.41
N GLN A 385 112.55 -42.46 -48.48
CA GLN A 385 113.57 -42.42 -49.55
C GLN A 385 114.94 -41.96 -49.05
N LYS A 386 114.99 -40.99 -48.13
CA LYS A 386 116.24 -40.58 -47.45
C LYS A 386 116.78 -41.70 -46.57
N THR A 387 115.90 -42.46 -45.91
CA THR A 387 116.29 -43.55 -45.00
C THR A 387 116.91 -44.73 -45.76
N THR A 388 116.38 -45.11 -46.93
CA THR A 388 117.01 -46.15 -47.77
C THR A 388 118.36 -45.69 -48.31
N LEU A 389 118.48 -44.45 -48.79
CA LEU A 389 119.75 -43.88 -49.26
C LEU A 389 120.85 -43.83 -48.16
N VAL A 390 120.46 -43.60 -46.90
CA VAL A 390 121.37 -43.67 -45.74
C VAL A 390 121.81 -45.11 -45.47
N ASN A 391 120.94 -46.11 -45.66
CA ASN A 391 121.31 -47.52 -45.49
C ASN A 391 122.25 -48.00 -46.60
N ASP A 392 122.02 -47.62 -47.87
CA ASP A 392 122.95 -47.89 -48.98
C ASP A 392 124.33 -47.23 -48.74
N SER A 393 124.33 -46.03 -48.15
CA SER A 393 125.56 -45.32 -47.77
C SER A 393 126.31 -46.05 -46.65
N LYS A 394 125.61 -46.59 -45.65
CA LYS A 394 126.19 -47.44 -44.60
C LYS A 394 126.72 -48.77 -45.13
N LEU A 395 126.09 -49.34 -46.15
CA LEU A 395 126.57 -50.57 -46.79
C LEU A 395 127.95 -50.32 -47.44
N LYS A 396 128.11 -49.19 -48.15
CA LYS A 396 129.40 -48.74 -48.69
C LYS A 396 130.41 -48.35 -47.60
N GLU A 397 129.95 -47.77 -46.49
CA GLU A 397 130.79 -47.52 -45.31
C GLU A 397 131.36 -48.83 -44.73
N GLN A 398 130.57 -49.91 -44.74
CA GLN A 398 131.00 -51.24 -44.29
C GLN A 398 131.94 -51.92 -45.31
N GLU A 399 131.67 -51.80 -46.60
CA GLU A 399 132.54 -52.27 -47.70
C GLU A 399 133.92 -51.58 -47.67
N LEU A 400 133.96 -50.29 -47.30
CA LEU A 400 135.21 -49.56 -47.04
C LEU A 400 135.89 -49.98 -45.72
N LYS A 401 135.13 -50.34 -44.67
CA LYS A 401 135.70 -50.87 -43.41
C LYS A 401 136.36 -52.23 -43.60
N GLU A 402 135.85 -53.07 -44.49
CA GLU A 402 136.50 -54.35 -44.83
C GLU A 402 137.82 -54.11 -45.61
N GLN A 403 137.88 -53.11 -46.48
CA GLN A 403 139.14 -52.66 -47.10
C GLN A 403 140.13 -52.09 -46.06
N ILE A 404 139.63 -51.36 -45.05
CA ILE A 404 140.46 -50.88 -43.92
C ILE A 404 140.99 -52.06 -43.10
N HIS A 405 140.18 -53.06 -42.74
CA HIS A 405 140.66 -54.23 -42.00
C HIS A 405 141.76 -55.02 -42.75
N VAL A 406 141.70 -55.10 -44.08
CA VAL A 406 142.78 -55.72 -44.90
C VAL A 406 144.09 -54.91 -44.83
N LEU A 407 144.02 -53.59 -44.68
CA LEU A 407 145.19 -52.72 -44.48
C LEU A 407 145.67 -52.73 -43.02
N GLU A 408 144.77 -52.86 -42.05
CA GLU A 408 145.11 -52.98 -40.63
C GLU A 408 145.87 -54.29 -40.34
N ASP A 409 145.51 -55.42 -40.95
CA ASP A 409 146.26 -56.67 -40.81
C ASP A 409 147.68 -56.59 -41.41
N GLN A 410 147.95 -55.66 -42.35
CA GLN A 410 149.31 -55.35 -42.80
C GLN A 410 150.10 -54.45 -41.83
N LEU A 411 149.42 -53.58 -41.08
CA LEU A 411 150.03 -52.75 -40.02
C LEU A 411 150.29 -53.53 -38.71
N LYS A 412 149.62 -54.67 -38.53
CA LYS A 412 149.65 -55.58 -37.37
C LYS A 412 150.97 -56.33 -37.14
N HIS A 413 152.06 -55.86 -37.73
CA HIS A 413 153.42 -56.36 -37.50
C HIS A 413 154.30 -55.42 -36.67
N TYR A 414 153.84 -54.20 -36.33
CA TYR A 414 154.73 -53.20 -35.70
C TYR A 414 154.39 -52.68 -34.31
N GLU A 415 153.17 -52.83 -33.75
CA GLU A 415 152.96 -52.41 -32.35
C GLU A 415 151.96 -53.27 -31.56
N LYS A 416 152.10 -53.21 -30.23
CA LYS A 416 151.62 -54.21 -29.26
C LYS A 416 151.40 -53.54 -27.90
N ASN A 417 150.37 -53.97 -27.17
CA ASN A 417 149.90 -53.42 -25.88
C ASN A 417 149.14 -52.07 -26.06
N MET A 418 148.09 -51.71 -25.29
CA MET A 418 147.47 -52.40 -24.14
C MET A 418 145.96 -52.05 -23.96
N TYR A 419 145.26 -52.96 -23.26
CA TYR A 419 143.86 -53.01 -22.78
C TYR A 419 143.32 -51.74 -22.03
N VAL A 420 142.02 -51.49 -21.72
CA VAL A 420 140.73 -52.19 -21.99
C VAL A 420 139.45 -51.33 -21.79
N THR A 421 138.42 -51.73 -22.53
CA THR A 421 136.94 -51.57 -22.53
C THR A 421 136.12 -51.61 -21.21
N SER A 422 135.03 -50.81 -21.10
CA SER A 422 133.64 -51.22 -20.72
C SER A 422 132.66 -50.00 -20.76
N VAL A 423 131.50 -50.02 -21.46
CA VAL A 423 130.15 -50.61 -21.17
C VAL A 423 129.40 -49.93 -20.00
N GLY A 424 128.09 -49.55 -20.05
CA GLY A 424 127.15 -49.40 -21.18
C GLY A 424 125.65 -49.72 -20.90
N THR A 425 124.73 -48.78 -21.20
CA THR A 425 123.29 -48.98 -21.63
C THR A 425 122.26 -49.58 -20.61
N PRO A 426 120.96 -49.83 -20.95
CA PRO A 426 119.87 -48.88 -21.32
C PRO A 426 118.44 -49.18 -20.73
N TYR A 427 117.36 -48.54 -21.25
CA TYR A 427 115.90 -48.89 -21.19
C TYR A 427 115.17 -48.69 -19.82
N ARG A 428 113.83 -48.55 -19.66
CA ARG A 428 112.58 -48.28 -20.46
C ARG A 428 111.51 -47.70 -19.47
N ASP A 429 110.23 -47.34 -19.69
CA ASP A 429 109.20 -47.28 -20.77
C ASP A 429 108.24 -46.06 -20.44
N GLY A 430 106.95 -45.83 -20.78
CA GLY A 430 105.87 -46.50 -21.56
C GLY A 430 104.71 -47.09 -20.71
N ASN A 431 103.38 -46.90 -20.93
CA ASN A 431 102.55 -45.85 -21.60
C ASN A 431 101.03 -45.98 -21.15
N VAL A 432 100.14 -45.04 -21.56
CA VAL A 432 98.63 -44.92 -21.46
C VAL A 432 97.72 -46.13 -21.09
N HIS A 433 96.50 -45.98 -20.51
CA HIS A 433 95.23 -45.55 -21.17
C HIS A 433 93.98 -45.51 -20.23
N HIS A 434 92.96 -44.67 -20.57
CA HIS A 434 91.46 -44.84 -20.41
C HIS A 434 90.83 -45.16 -19.02
N THR A 435 89.56 -44.85 -18.66
CA THR A 435 88.46 -44.00 -19.21
C THR A 435 87.43 -43.64 -18.13
N ASP A 436 86.92 -42.40 -18.14
CA ASP A 436 85.49 -41.99 -18.16
C ASP A 436 84.47 -42.38 -17.05
N VAL A 437 83.30 -41.72 -17.13
CA VAL A 437 82.00 -41.91 -16.45
C VAL A 437 81.82 -41.27 -15.07
N SER A 438 80.98 -40.23 -15.05
CA SER A 438 80.45 -39.59 -13.84
C SER A 438 79.26 -40.34 -13.24
N LEU A 439 79.17 -40.38 -11.92
CA LEU A 439 77.92 -40.61 -11.19
C LEU A 439 78.03 -39.95 -9.80
N PHE A 440 77.63 -38.67 -9.72
CA PHE A 440 77.53 -37.94 -8.45
C PHE A 440 76.24 -38.32 -7.72
N GLU A 441 76.30 -38.29 -6.39
CA GLU A 441 75.28 -38.84 -5.48
C GLU A 441 73.94 -38.08 -5.54
N GLU A 442 72.81 -38.80 -5.43
CA GLU A 442 71.49 -38.19 -5.22
C GLU A 442 71.39 -37.69 -3.77
N PRO A 443 71.19 -36.37 -3.50
CA PRO A 443 71.05 -35.88 -2.14
C PRO A 443 69.73 -36.36 -1.53
N THR A 444 69.78 -36.91 -0.31
CA THR A 444 68.63 -37.49 0.41
C THR A 444 67.50 -36.49 0.67
N GLU A 445 67.79 -35.20 0.56
CA GLU A 445 66.84 -34.08 0.63
C GLU A 445 65.79 -34.13 -0.50
N PHE A 446 66.14 -34.65 -1.69
CA PHE A 446 65.26 -34.62 -2.85
C PHE A 446 64.13 -35.65 -2.75
N GLU A 447 64.38 -36.83 -2.17
CA GLU A 447 63.32 -37.82 -1.93
C GLU A 447 62.33 -37.34 -0.86
N TYR A 448 62.83 -36.72 0.21
CA TYR A 448 61.99 -36.06 1.21
C TYR A 448 61.13 -34.96 0.59
N LEU A 449 61.72 -34.11 -0.26
CA LEU A 449 61.01 -33.03 -0.95
C LEU A 449 59.93 -33.55 -1.90
N ARG A 450 60.18 -34.62 -2.68
CA ARG A 450 59.16 -35.31 -3.51
C ARG A 450 57.93 -35.67 -2.67
N LYS A 451 58.14 -36.25 -1.48
CA LYS A 451 57.08 -36.69 -0.58
C LYS A 451 56.27 -35.53 -0.01
N VAL A 452 56.92 -34.46 0.44
CA VAL A 452 56.24 -33.28 1.02
C VAL A 452 55.47 -32.50 -0.06
N LEU A 453 56.03 -32.37 -1.27
CA LEU A 453 55.34 -31.76 -2.41
C LEU A 453 54.09 -32.56 -2.81
N PHE A 454 54.16 -33.89 -2.81
CA PHE A 454 53.01 -34.75 -3.10
C PHE A 454 51.87 -34.52 -2.09
N GLU A 455 52.14 -34.52 -0.78
CA GLU A 455 51.11 -34.28 0.24
C GLU A 455 50.49 -32.87 0.12
N TYR A 456 51.31 -31.85 -0.15
CA TYR A 456 50.84 -30.48 -0.43
C TYR A 456 49.90 -30.42 -1.65
N MET A 457 50.28 -31.05 -2.76
CA MET A 457 49.48 -31.12 -3.99
C MET A 457 48.20 -31.94 -3.83
N MET A 458 48.21 -32.98 -2.97
CA MET A 458 47.03 -33.75 -2.59
C MET A 458 46.12 -33.03 -1.57
N GLY A 459 46.42 -31.78 -1.21
CA GLY A 459 45.59 -30.95 -0.35
C GLY A 459 45.65 -31.31 1.14
N ARG A 460 46.63 -32.12 1.57
CA ARG A 460 46.76 -32.56 2.96
C ARG A 460 47.76 -31.69 3.72
N GLU A 461 47.33 -31.21 4.89
CA GLU A 461 48.09 -30.34 5.79
C GLU A 461 48.82 -29.17 5.08
N THR A 462 48.18 -28.53 4.08
CA THR A 462 48.89 -27.66 3.11
C THR A 462 49.70 -26.54 3.76
N LYS A 463 49.17 -25.89 4.79
CA LYS A 463 49.88 -24.89 5.62
C LYS A 463 51.16 -25.43 6.27
N THR A 464 51.14 -26.67 6.75
CA THR A 464 52.30 -27.34 7.36
C THR A 464 53.30 -27.74 6.29
N MET A 465 52.83 -28.38 5.21
CA MET A 465 53.71 -28.81 4.11
C MET A 465 54.38 -27.61 3.42
N ALA A 466 53.68 -26.48 3.26
CA ALA A 466 54.24 -25.24 2.72
C ALA A 466 55.41 -24.70 3.57
N LYS A 467 55.32 -24.77 4.91
CA LYS A 467 56.44 -24.43 5.82
C LYS A 467 57.64 -25.36 5.61
N VAL A 468 57.39 -26.66 5.47
CA VAL A 468 58.46 -27.64 5.24
C VAL A 468 59.12 -27.40 3.87
N ILE A 469 58.36 -27.21 2.80
CA ILE A 469 58.87 -26.94 1.44
C ILE A 469 59.74 -25.68 1.42
N THR A 470 59.23 -24.57 1.95
CA THR A 470 59.96 -23.29 1.99
C THR A 470 61.22 -23.36 2.86
N THR A 471 61.22 -24.17 3.92
CA THR A 471 62.40 -24.39 4.77
C THR A 471 63.46 -25.26 4.08
N VAL A 472 63.06 -26.39 3.50
CA VAL A 472 63.97 -27.32 2.78
C VAL A 472 64.62 -26.64 1.58
N LEU A 473 63.83 -25.89 0.80
CA LEU A 473 64.32 -25.11 -0.35
C LEU A 473 64.90 -23.73 0.04
N LYS A 474 65.03 -23.42 1.33
CA LYS A 474 65.69 -22.21 1.87
C LYS A 474 65.17 -20.90 1.25
N PHE A 475 63.85 -20.78 1.10
CA PHE A 475 63.21 -19.58 0.55
C PHE A 475 63.50 -18.34 1.42
N PRO A 476 63.73 -17.16 0.80
CA PRO A 476 63.91 -15.91 1.55
C PRO A 476 62.64 -15.57 2.33
N ALA A 477 62.81 -15.01 3.54
CA ALA A 477 61.73 -14.81 4.51
C ALA A 477 60.51 -14.08 3.91
N ASP A 478 60.74 -13.04 3.11
CA ASP A 478 59.70 -12.24 2.44
C ASP A 478 58.81 -13.04 1.48
N GLN A 479 59.34 -14.10 0.87
CA GLN A 479 58.59 -15.01 0.01
C GLN A 479 57.90 -16.09 0.83
N THR A 480 58.61 -16.68 1.81
CA THR A 480 58.05 -17.65 2.76
C THR A 480 56.81 -17.10 3.48
N GLN A 481 56.88 -15.84 3.95
CA GLN A 481 55.75 -15.17 4.60
C GLN A 481 54.56 -14.99 3.63
N LYS A 482 54.79 -14.51 2.41
CA LYS A 482 53.72 -14.33 1.39
C LYS A 482 53.08 -15.64 0.94
N ILE A 483 53.84 -16.75 0.94
CA ILE A 483 53.31 -18.09 0.66
C ILE A 483 52.39 -18.55 1.80
N LEU A 484 52.80 -18.32 3.06
CA LEU A 484 52.01 -18.70 4.24
C LEU A 484 50.75 -17.85 4.40
N GLU A 485 50.82 -16.55 4.12
CA GLU A 485 49.65 -15.66 4.08
C GLU A 485 48.65 -16.08 3.00
N ARG A 486 49.12 -16.61 1.85
CA ARG A 486 48.24 -17.18 0.82
C ARG A 486 47.62 -18.51 1.19
N GLU A 487 48.30 -19.37 1.96
CA GLU A 487 47.67 -20.58 2.52
C GLU A 487 46.65 -20.23 3.62
N ASP A 488 46.91 -19.21 4.43
CA ASP A 488 45.98 -18.76 5.47
C ASP A 488 44.75 -18.03 4.91
N ALA A 489 44.89 -17.39 3.73
CA ALA A 489 43.78 -16.84 2.96
C ALA A 489 43.09 -17.87 2.05
N ARG A 490 43.56 -19.13 1.96
CA ARG A 490 42.98 -20.15 1.09
C ARG A 490 41.68 -20.69 1.70
N PRO A 491 40.51 -20.58 1.03
CA PRO A 491 39.28 -21.16 1.55
C PRO A 491 39.39 -22.68 1.69
N MET A 492 38.95 -23.23 2.82
CA MET A 492 38.81 -24.69 2.95
C MET A 492 37.76 -25.18 1.96
N VAL A 493 38.20 -25.91 0.94
CA VAL A 493 37.32 -26.57 -0.04
C VAL A 493 36.71 -27.82 0.62
N SER A 494 35.70 -27.58 1.46
CA SER A 494 34.90 -28.64 2.04
C SER A 494 34.12 -29.35 0.93
N TYR A 495 34.45 -30.60 0.63
CA TYR A 495 33.68 -31.47 -0.26
C TYR A 495 32.33 -31.83 0.40
N VAL A 496 31.37 -30.89 0.33
CA VAL A 496 29.99 -31.07 0.80
C VAL A 496 29.08 -31.36 -0.38
N SER A 497 28.27 -32.41 -0.22
CA SER A 497 27.38 -33.01 -1.21
C SER A 497 26.51 -32.02 -1.99
N LYS A 498 26.42 -32.20 -3.32
CA LYS A 498 25.34 -31.62 -4.14
C LYS A 498 24.01 -32.30 -3.81
N SER A 499 23.25 -31.78 -2.85
CA SER A 499 21.95 -32.34 -2.46
C SER A 499 20.91 -31.30 -2.02
N SER A 500 20.56 -30.38 -2.92
CA SER A 500 19.52 -29.36 -2.67
C SER A 500 18.90 -28.78 -3.97
N LEU A 501 18.39 -29.65 -4.86
CA LEU A 501 17.74 -29.21 -6.12
C LEU A 501 16.35 -29.87 -6.34
N CYS A 502 15.48 -29.81 -5.33
CA CYS A 502 14.03 -29.99 -5.49
C CYS A 502 13.22 -29.46 -4.28
N LYS A 503 12.02 -28.92 -4.55
CA LYS A 503 10.91 -28.48 -3.65
C LYS A 503 10.73 -26.96 -3.42
N ARG A 504 9.94 -26.30 -4.29
CA ARG A 504 8.62 -25.69 -3.95
C ARG A 504 8.04 -24.86 -5.11
N ILE A 505 7.18 -25.47 -5.93
CA ILE A 505 6.11 -24.81 -6.69
C ILE A 505 4.88 -25.73 -6.59
N ARG A 506 3.67 -25.14 -6.57
CA ARG A 506 2.33 -25.70 -6.27
C ARG A 506 2.00 -25.84 -4.78
N PHE A 507 1.25 -24.86 -4.27
CA PHE A 507 -0.15 -25.06 -3.91
C PHE A 507 -0.90 -23.74 -4.07
N GLN A 508 -1.94 -23.70 -4.90
CA GLN A 508 -2.90 -22.60 -5.00
C GLN A 508 -4.20 -23.12 -5.63
N GLU A 509 -5.11 -23.56 -4.78
CA GLU A 509 -6.57 -23.57 -4.92
C GLU A 509 -7.12 -23.09 -3.57
#